data_AF-A0A958ECH5-F1
#
_entry.id   AF-A0A958ECH5-F1
#
_cell.length_a   1.000
_cell.length_b   1.000
_cell.length_c   1.000
_cell.angle_alpha   90.00
_cell.angle_beta   90.00
_cell.angle_gamma   90.00
#
_symmetry.space_group_name_H-M   'P 1'
#
loop_
_entity.id
_entity.type
_entity.pdbx_description
1 polymer ?
#
loop_
_entity_poly.entity_id
_entity_poly.type
_entity_poly.pdbx_seq_one_letter_code
_entity_poly.pdbx_strand_id
1 'polypeptide(L)'
;MEETFFRDKVEGMLLCGAYGDALGAPHELAGLQGGVTDPTGIYKLSFGKNFYHDPQPNQWNVWPPPDLVSDFCGIVTDDTAYRISIFHEFLRDALSRGEIFTEARFREWMSGPGKSLHQGERPEWFLECRNAQIDHWLEMFAAREKNEEAVFFIPDIPIVFGIFLYQELGVLFPGKPSPLIYSIFRNLCKLDQSYAGVITGLTNTLMAAAMGVERPERQSFADWFRDSAAELLAEVGQLAGESEDGEFITRLKNITSEMQKLGGDLQNASELNFVTELKHRVYDHSDWFNPRLKNFDPLLFWMQMVAATAYGGSDPICALRVLAASAGDADTVPSVLGSLIGTYYGLREMFSLRSLDLRFGDELMKVQDYLNTLLGVNLLEESELFWKAYQLQNGLA
;
A
#
# COMPACT_ATOMS: atom_id res chain seq x y z
N MET A 1 -3.37 -23.17 8.05
CA MET A 1 -2.11 -22.39 8.13
C MET A 1 -1.68 -22.36 9.60
N GLU A 2 -0.38 -22.51 9.88
CA GLU A 2 0.13 -22.42 11.25
C GLU A 2 0.21 -20.96 11.71
N GLU A 3 -0.12 -20.69 12.98
CA GLU A 3 -0.15 -19.33 13.56
C GLU A 3 1.20 -18.62 13.40
N THR A 4 2.31 -19.29 13.73
CA THR A 4 3.64 -18.69 13.69
C THR A 4 4.05 -18.28 12.28
N PHE A 5 3.61 -19.02 11.27
CA PHE A 5 3.85 -18.69 9.87
C PHE A 5 2.97 -17.51 9.43
N PHE A 6 1.68 -17.52 9.77
CA PHE A 6 0.78 -16.40 9.48
C PHE A 6 1.29 -15.08 10.07
N ARG A 7 1.70 -15.11 11.34
CA ARG A 7 2.16 -13.92 12.06
C ARG A 7 3.46 -13.37 11.46
N ASP A 8 4.41 -14.23 11.10
CA ASP A 8 5.64 -13.81 10.42
C ASP A 8 5.35 -13.07 9.10
N LYS A 9 4.35 -13.55 8.33
CA LYS A 9 3.90 -12.91 7.09
C LYS A 9 3.27 -11.55 7.33
N VAL A 10 2.39 -11.44 8.32
CA VAL A 10 1.75 -10.16 8.69
C VAL A 10 2.78 -9.16 9.24
N GLU A 11 3.72 -9.58 10.07
CA GLU A 11 4.78 -8.70 10.56
C GLU A 11 5.66 -8.19 9.42
N GLY A 12 5.98 -9.05 8.45
CA GLY A 12 6.65 -8.66 7.22
C GLY A 12 5.85 -7.64 6.42
N MET A 13 4.55 -7.87 6.22
CA MET A 13 3.63 -6.96 5.54
C MET A 13 3.65 -5.56 6.15
N LEU A 14 3.39 -5.49 7.46
CA LEU A 14 3.27 -4.22 8.18
C LEU A 14 4.58 -3.43 8.14
N LEU A 15 5.71 -4.09 8.44
CA LEU A 15 6.99 -3.40 8.53
C LEU A 15 7.54 -3.01 7.16
N CYS A 16 7.39 -3.85 6.14
CA CYS A 16 7.87 -3.52 4.79
C CYS A 16 6.97 -2.51 4.08
N GLY A 17 5.66 -2.50 4.36
CA GLY A 17 4.76 -1.43 3.92
C GLY A 17 5.16 -0.08 4.51
N ALA A 18 5.35 -0.02 5.83
CA ALA A 18 5.82 1.18 6.52
C ALA A 18 7.21 1.63 6.03
N TYR A 19 8.09 0.69 5.67
CA TYR A 19 9.37 1.03 5.05
C TYR A 19 9.21 1.66 3.68
N GLY A 20 8.32 1.13 2.83
CA GLY A 20 8.04 1.70 1.51
C GLY A 20 7.52 3.14 1.61
N ASP A 21 6.56 3.36 2.50
CA ASP A 21 6.05 4.69 2.88
C ASP A 21 7.20 5.62 3.30
N ALA A 22 7.98 5.23 4.33
CA ALA A 22 9.06 6.05 4.86
C ALA A 22 10.19 6.34 3.86
N LEU A 23 10.38 5.46 2.88
CA LEU A 23 11.32 5.64 1.78
C LEU A 23 10.85 6.73 0.80
N GLY A 24 9.54 6.77 0.56
CA GLY A 24 8.87 7.69 -0.36
C GLY A 24 8.55 9.07 0.21
N ALA A 25 8.29 9.16 1.51
CA ALA A 25 7.87 10.39 2.19
C ALA A 25 8.71 11.64 1.85
N PRO A 26 10.05 11.59 1.78
CA PRO A 26 10.86 12.78 1.44
C PRO A 26 10.72 13.23 -0.01
N HIS A 27 10.12 12.39 -0.87
CA HIS A 27 10.10 12.55 -2.32
C HIS A 27 8.69 12.75 -2.87
N GLU A 28 7.65 12.50 -2.08
CA GLU A 28 6.23 12.62 -2.48
C GLU A 28 5.95 13.96 -3.15
N LEU A 29 6.27 15.10 -2.52
CA LEU A 29 6.00 16.41 -3.09
C LEU A 29 6.64 16.62 -4.47
N ALA A 30 7.88 16.14 -4.64
CA ALA A 30 8.57 16.22 -5.92
C ALA A 30 7.90 15.30 -6.94
N GLY A 31 7.55 14.08 -6.54
CA GLY A 31 6.81 13.12 -7.36
C GLY A 31 5.46 13.67 -7.83
N LEU A 32 4.66 14.27 -6.93
CA LEU A 32 3.37 14.88 -7.23
C LEU A 32 3.48 16.06 -8.21
N GLN A 33 4.62 16.73 -8.27
CA GLN A 33 4.91 17.77 -9.27
C GLN A 33 5.41 17.21 -10.61
N GLY A 34 5.42 15.88 -10.74
CA GLY A 34 5.98 15.18 -11.89
C GLY A 34 7.50 15.21 -11.92
N GLY A 35 8.16 15.36 -10.78
CA GLY A 35 9.61 15.22 -10.64
C GLY A 35 10.04 13.76 -10.55
N VAL A 36 11.32 13.50 -10.80
CA VAL A 36 11.98 12.24 -10.42
C VAL A 36 13.21 12.58 -9.59
N THR A 37 13.51 11.75 -8.60
CA THR A 37 14.72 11.88 -7.78
C THR A 37 15.75 10.84 -8.24
N ASP A 38 17.05 11.11 -8.02
CA ASP A 38 18.08 10.11 -8.28
C ASP A 38 17.96 8.95 -7.27
N PRO A 39 17.62 7.72 -7.70
CA PRO A 39 17.43 6.59 -6.79
C PRO A 39 18.73 6.22 -6.06
N THR A 40 19.90 6.60 -6.60
CA THR A 40 21.18 6.30 -5.98
C THR A 40 21.40 7.04 -4.66
N GLY A 41 20.60 8.09 -4.38
CA GLY A 41 20.55 8.77 -3.09
C GLY A 41 19.68 8.06 -2.04
N ILE A 42 18.85 7.09 -2.44
CA ILE A 42 17.73 6.52 -1.66
C ILE A 42 18.09 5.16 -1.05
N TYR A 43 19.38 4.86 -0.83
CA TYR A 43 19.79 3.64 -0.11
C TYR A 43 19.70 3.76 1.43
N LYS A 44 19.22 4.89 1.93
CA LYS A 44 19.07 5.16 3.36
C LYS A 44 17.80 5.98 3.57
N LEU A 45 17.07 5.67 4.62
CA LEU A 45 15.95 6.48 5.04
C LEU A 45 16.44 7.87 5.47
N SER A 46 15.61 8.88 5.22
CA SER A 46 15.91 10.25 5.59
C SER A 46 15.58 10.50 7.06
N PHE A 47 16.32 11.42 7.68
CA PHE A 47 15.93 12.00 8.96
C PHE A 47 14.86 13.06 8.74
N GLY A 48 13.92 13.21 9.68
CA GLY A 48 12.86 14.22 9.59
C GLY A 48 13.38 15.63 9.34
N LYS A 49 14.43 16.05 10.06
CA LYS A 49 15.06 17.38 9.87
C LYS A 49 15.56 17.67 8.46
N ASN A 50 15.75 16.65 7.63
CA ASN A 50 16.27 16.80 6.28
C ASN A 50 15.18 17.04 5.23
N PHE A 51 13.90 16.82 5.54
CA PHE A 51 12.81 17.03 4.57
C PHE A 51 11.57 17.73 5.14
N TYR A 52 11.46 17.88 6.47
CA TYR A 52 10.59 18.91 7.05
C TYR A 52 11.22 20.29 6.84
N HIS A 53 10.79 21.02 5.80
CA HIS A 53 11.24 22.39 5.54
C HIS A 53 10.06 23.38 5.57
N ASP A 54 10.04 24.28 6.56
CA ASP A 54 9.19 25.49 6.75
C ASP A 54 7.65 25.30 6.60
N PRO A 55 6.80 26.17 7.20
CA PRO A 55 5.37 25.90 7.36
C PRO A 55 4.64 26.22 6.06
N GLN A 56 4.67 25.30 5.10
CA GLN A 56 3.70 25.30 4.02
C GLN A 56 2.34 24.93 4.63
N PRO A 57 1.28 25.76 4.48
CA PRO A 57 -0.05 25.48 5.02
C PRO A 57 -0.74 24.26 4.40
N ASN A 58 -0.10 23.61 3.43
CA ASN A 58 -0.53 22.37 2.78
C ASN A 58 0.59 21.31 2.91
N GLN A 59 1.03 20.98 4.12
CA GLN A 59 1.79 19.75 4.35
C GLN A 59 0.79 18.60 4.34
N TRP A 60 0.72 17.90 3.23
CA TRP A 60 0.01 16.64 3.17
C TRP A 60 0.82 15.69 4.07
N ASN A 61 0.15 15.17 5.09
CA ASN A 61 0.28 13.78 5.46
C ASN A 61 1.53 13.24 6.19
N VAL A 62 2.50 14.03 6.66
CA VAL A 62 3.48 13.50 7.65
C VAL A 62 3.02 13.85 9.07
N TRP A 63 2.67 12.82 9.83
CA TRP A 63 1.76 12.92 10.97
C TRP A 63 2.26 13.59 12.24
N PRO A 64 3.50 13.38 12.69
CA PRO A 64 3.96 14.07 13.89
C PRO A 64 4.54 15.45 13.56
N PRO A 65 4.34 16.45 14.45
CA PRO A 65 4.99 17.75 14.38
C PRO A 65 6.51 17.66 14.12
N PRO A 66 7.09 18.54 13.29
CA PRO A 66 8.50 18.46 12.87
C PRO A 66 9.49 18.42 14.04
N ASP A 67 9.19 19.11 15.14
CA ASP A 67 10.00 19.16 16.35
C ASP A 67 10.07 17.80 17.06
N LEU A 68 9.01 17.00 17.00
CA LEU A 68 8.97 15.66 17.59
C LEU A 68 9.76 14.62 16.78
N VAL A 69 9.93 14.87 15.48
CA VAL A 69 10.52 13.87 14.56
C VAL A 69 11.78 14.28 13.85
N SER A 70 12.28 15.46 14.15
CA SER A 70 13.53 15.99 13.59
C SER A 70 14.69 14.99 13.63
N ASP A 71 14.82 14.22 14.72
CA ASP A 71 15.88 13.23 14.92
C ASP A 71 15.47 11.78 14.64
N PHE A 72 14.22 11.53 14.27
CA PHE A 72 13.80 10.22 13.78
C PHE A 72 14.23 10.02 12.33
N CYS A 73 14.55 8.76 12.01
CA CYS A 73 14.88 8.32 10.67
C CYS A 73 13.87 7.23 10.28
N GLY A 74 13.34 7.27 9.06
CA GLY A 74 12.28 6.34 8.65
C GLY A 74 10.89 6.73 9.16
N ILE A 75 10.56 8.01 9.05
CA ILE A 75 9.25 8.56 9.41
C ILE A 75 8.25 8.17 8.33
N VAL A 76 7.08 7.68 8.75
CA VAL A 76 5.98 7.31 7.86
C VAL A 76 4.98 8.46 7.69
N THR A 77 4.23 8.45 6.60
CA THR A 77 3.16 9.39 6.28
C THR A 77 1.80 8.87 6.77
N ASP A 78 0.74 9.42 6.19
CA ASP A 78 -0.64 9.12 6.50
C ASP A 78 -1.04 7.73 6.01
N ASP A 79 -0.40 7.24 4.94
CA ASP A 79 -0.48 5.86 4.45
C ASP A 79 -0.43 4.84 5.57
N THR A 80 0.65 4.87 6.36
CA THR A 80 0.82 3.94 7.49
C THR A 80 0.08 4.44 8.72
N ALA A 81 0.11 5.75 9.01
CA ALA A 81 -0.48 6.28 10.23
C ALA A 81 -1.99 6.08 10.30
N TYR A 82 -2.74 6.26 9.20
CA TYR A 82 -4.18 6.06 9.16
C TYR A 82 -4.59 4.59 9.21
N ARG A 83 -3.84 3.68 8.56
CA ARG A 83 -4.09 2.23 8.68
C ARG A 83 -4.01 1.78 10.12
N ILE A 84 -2.99 2.24 10.85
CA ILE A 84 -2.80 1.86 12.25
C ILE A 84 -3.82 2.57 13.16
N SER A 85 -3.91 3.90 13.07
CA SER A 85 -4.67 4.71 14.02
C SER A 85 -6.18 4.70 13.83
N ILE A 86 -6.66 4.27 12.66
CA ILE A 86 -8.10 4.22 12.37
C ILE A 86 -8.51 2.78 12.05
N PHE A 87 -7.84 2.14 11.10
CA PHE A 87 -8.30 0.84 10.60
C PHE A 87 -7.99 -0.32 11.55
N HIS A 88 -6.78 -0.39 12.14
CA HIS A 88 -6.45 -1.43 13.13
C HIS A 88 -7.21 -1.24 14.45
N GLU A 89 -7.47 0.01 14.84
CA GLU A 89 -8.33 0.32 16.00
C GLU A 89 -9.77 -0.19 15.78
N PHE A 90 -10.33 0.06 14.60
CA PHE A 90 -11.62 -0.52 14.23
C PHE A 90 -11.57 -2.05 14.30
N LEU A 91 -10.53 -2.67 13.74
CA LEU A 91 -10.42 -4.13 13.71
C LEU A 91 -10.35 -4.71 15.13
N ARG A 92 -9.67 -4.05 16.07
CA ARG A 92 -9.68 -4.39 17.51
C ARG A 92 -11.08 -4.32 18.11
N ASP A 93 -11.82 -3.22 17.89
CA ASP A 93 -13.18 -3.08 18.42
C ASP A 93 -14.13 -4.13 17.83
N ALA A 94 -14.09 -4.34 16.52
CA ALA A 94 -14.90 -5.35 15.83
C ALA A 94 -14.63 -6.76 16.37
N LEU A 95 -13.35 -7.13 16.55
CA LEU A 95 -12.98 -8.43 17.10
C LEU A 95 -13.40 -8.60 18.56
N SER A 96 -13.32 -7.54 19.37
CA SER A 96 -13.80 -7.59 20.76
C SER A 96 -15.31 -7.91 20.87
N ARG A 97 -16.05 -7.67 19.78
CA ARG A 97 -17.49 -7.96 19.64
C ARG A 97 -17.77 -9.26 18.87
N GLY A 98 -16.75 -9.95 18.38
CA GLY A 98 -16.89 -11.14 17.53
C GLY A 98 -17.47 -10.83 16.15
N GLU A 99 -17.22 -9.62 15.61
CA GLU A 99 -17.73 -9.18 14.32
C GLU A 99 -16.66 -9.27 13.21
N ILE A 100 -17.07 -9.75 12.04
CA ILE A 100 -16.24 -9.72 10.83
C ILE A 100 -16.22 -8.31 10.22
N PHE A 101 -15.13 -7.97 9.53
CA PHE A 101 -15.03 -6.69 8.83
C PHE A 101 -16.11 -6.56 7.74
N THR A 102 -16.78 -5.41 7.72
CA THR A 102 -17.56 -4.91 6.57
C THR A 102 -17.42 -3.39 6.50
N GLU A 103 -17.48 -2.81 5.29
CA GLU A 103 -17.43 -1.35 5.15
C GLU A 103 -18.57 -0.66 5.92
N ALA A 104 -19.77 -1.25 5.93
CA ALA A 104 -20.91 -0.69 6.66
C ALA A 104 -20.62 -0.55 8.16
N ARG A 105 -20.01 -1.58 8.78
CA ARG A 105 -19.62 -1.53 10.19
C ARG A 105 -18.48 -0.56 10.45
N PHE A 106 -17.51 -0.49 9.54
CA PHE A 106 -16.43 0.49 9.66
C PHE A 106 -16.95 1.94 9.65
N ARG A 107 -17.90 2.23 8.76
CA ARG A 107 -18.58 3.55 8.69
C ARG A 107 -19.40 3.85 9.93
N GLU A 108 -20.13 2.87 10.45
CA GLU A 108 -20.89 3.00 11.70
C GLU A 108 -19.96 3.30 12.89
N TRP A 109 -18.84 2.59 12.99
CA TRP A 109 -17.83 2.81 14.01
C TRP A 109 -17.23 4.23 13.93
N MET A 110 -16.87 4.69 12.73
CA MET A 110 -16.37 6.05 12.50
C MET A 110 -17.37 7.14 12.90
N SER A 111 -18.67 6.88 12.72
CA SER A 111 -19.74 7.83 13.05
C SER A 111 -20.16 7.77 14.53
N GLY A 112 -19.81 6.71 15.23
CA GLY A 112 -20.31 6.38 16.56
C GLY A 112 -19.36 6.73 17.71
N PRO A 113 -19.74 6.38 18.95
CA PRO A 113 -18.87 6.53 20.13
C PRO A 113 -17.62 5.64 20.06
N GLY A 114 -17.61 4.62 19.19
CA GLY A 114 -16.46 3.77 18.91
C GLY A 114 -15.23 4.55 18.41
N LYS A 115 -15.43 5.66 17.70
CA LYS A 115 -14.33 6.54 17.24
C LYS A 115 -13.53 7.15 18.39
N SER A 116 -14.08 7.20 19.60
CA SER A 116 -13.43 7.75 20.81
C SER A 116 -12.76 6.67 21.67
N LEU A 117 -12.91 5.39 21.32
CA LEU A 117 -12.28 4.28 22.04
C LEU A 117 -10.83 4.14 21.61
N HIS A 118 -9.95 4.89 22.27
CA HIS A 118 -8.51 4.70 22.17
C HIS A 118 -7.98 3.83 23.31
N GLN A 119 -7.12 2.87 22.97
CA GLN A 119 -6.32 2.16 23.97
C GLN A 119 -5.05 2.97 24.26
N GLY A 120 -5.09 3.81 25.30
CA GLY A 120 -3.94 4.54 25.83
C GLY A 120 -4.02 6.07 25.73
N GLU A 121 -3.09 6.75 26.40
CA GLU A 121 -2.91 8.20 26.29
C GLU A 121 -2.18 8.53 24.98
N ARG A 122 -2.85 9.26 24.07
CA ARG A 122 -2.24 9.80 22.84
C ARG A 122 -2.10 11.31 22.94
N PRO A 123 -1.06 11.92 22.35
CA PRO A 123 -0.94 13.37 22.28
C PRO A 123 -2.17 14.01 21.60
N GLU A 124 -2.51 15.23 22.00
CA GLU A 124 -3.65 15.98 21.46
C GLU A 124 -3.59 16.13 19.93
N TRP A 125 -2.42 16.51 19.38
CA TRP A 125 -2.21 16.65 17.94
C TRP A 125 -2.57 15.39 17.15
N PHE A 126 -2.27 14.20 17.71
CA PHE A 126 -2.53 12.93 17.06
C PHE A 126 -4.04 12.67 16.95
N LEU A 127 -4.77 12.95 18.03
CA LEU A 127 -6.22 12.82 18.08
C LEU A 127 -6.92 13.82 17.16
N GLU A 128 -6.40 15.05 17.05
CA GLU A 128 -6.90 16.08 16.14
C GLU A 128 -6.77 15.64 14.67
N CYS A 129 -5.56 15.23 14.24
CA CYS A 129 -5.33 14.76 12.87
C CYS A 129 -6.22 13.56 12.52
N ARG A 130 -6.35 12.61 13.44
CA ARG A 130 -7.21 11.42 13.27
C ARG A 130 -8.66 11.78 13.12
N ASN A 131 -9.19 12.59 14.02
CA ASN A 131 -10.60 12.95 13.99
C ASN A 131 -10.92 13.80 12.74
N ALA A 132 -10.02 14.70 12.34
CA ALA A 132 -10.16 15.47 11.11
C ALA A 132 -10.25 14.55 9.88
N GLN A 133 -9.40 13.52 9.80
CA GLN A 133 -9.48 12.57 8.68
C GLN A 133 -10.75 11.73 8.70
N ILE A 134 -11.16 11.23 9.87
CA ILE A 134 -12.43 10.50 10.01
C ILE A 134 -13.58 11.38 9.52
N ASP A 135 -13.64 12.64 9.94
CA ASP A 135 -14.69 13.56 9.55
C ASP A 135 -14.66 13.81 8.02
N HIS A 136 -13.49 14.02 7.41
CA HIS A 136 -13.35 14.12 5.95
C HIS A 136 -13.86 12.86 5.22
N TRP A 137 -13.50 11.66 5.68
CA TRP A 137 -13.97 10.42 5.08
C TRP A 137 -15.48 10.24 5.21
N LEU A 138 -16.06 10.61 6.36
CA LEU A 138 -17.51 10.59 6.56
C LEU A 138 -18.23 11.56 5.62
N GLU A 139 -17.68 12.75 5.41
CA GLU A 139 -18.19 13.71 4.42
C GLU A 139 -18.14 13.14 3.00
N MET A 140 -17.03 12.48 2.63
CA MET A 140 -16.89 11.81 1.34
C MET A 140 -17.91 10.68 1.16
N PHE A 141 -18.13 9.85 2.19
CA PHE A 141 -19.16 8.81 2.15
C PHE A 141 -20.56 9.43 1.97
N ALA A 142 -20.86 10.50 2.69
CA ALA A 142 -22.15 11.19 2.59
C ALA A 142 -22.37 11.84 1.21
N ALA A 143 -21.33 12.43 0.62
CA ALA A 143 -21.37 12.96 -0.74
C ALA A 143 -21.63 11.84 -1.76
N ARG A 144 -20.91 10.71 -1.65
CA ARG A 144 -21.09 9.55 -2.53
C ARG A 144 -22.50 8.98 -2.45
N GLU A 145 -23.10 8.92 -1.26
CA GLU A 145 -24.50 8.48 -1.10
C GLU A 145 -25.52 9.39 -1.76
N LYS A 146 -25.20 10.68 -1.93
CA LYS A 146 -26.03 11.65 -2.66
C LYS A 146 -25.75 11.68 -4.16
N ASN A 147 -24.85 10.82 -4.66
CA ASN A 147 -24.28 10.88 -6.01
C ASN A 147 -23.60 12.24 -6.31
N GLU A 148 -23.05 12.88 -5.28
CA GLU A 148 -22.23 14.08 -5.42
C GLU A 148 -20.77 13.66 -5.70
N GLU A 149 -20.06 14.52 -6.42
CA GLU A 149 -18.63 14.33 -6.62
C GLU A 149 -17.91 14.59 -5.30
N ALA A 150 -17.51 13.50 -4.63
CA ALA A 150 -16.59 13.59 -3.51
C ALA A 150 -15.19 13.82 -4.06
N VAL A 151 -14.53 14.87 -3.57
CA VAL A 151 -13.16 15.21 -3.95
C VAL A 151 -12.24 14.75 -2.81
N PHE A 152 -11.33 13.81 -3.10
CA PHE A 152 -10.22 13.51 -2.20
C PHE A 152 -9.12 14.52 -2.47
N PHE A 153 -9.03 15.53 -1.60
CA PHE A 153 -8.01 16.57 -1.54
C PHE A 153 -7.79 17.48 -2.80
N ILE A 154 -7.99 17.03 -4.04
CA ILE A 154 -7.84 17.79 -5.29
C ILE A 154 -8.96 17.43 -6.29
N PRO A 155 -9.63 18.41 -6.94
CA PRO A 155 -10.64 18.16 -7.96
C PRO A 155 -10.16 17.21 -9.07
N ASP A 156 -11.09 16.41 -9.60
CA ASP A 156 -10.87 15.51 -10.74
C ASP A 156 -9.86 14.36 -10.50
N ILE A 157 -9.52 13.99 -9.25
CA ILE A 157 -8.67 12.83 -8.93
C ILE A 157 -9.54 11.68 -8.44
N PRO A 158 -9.43 10.46 -9.00
CA PRO A 158 -10.22 9.32 -8.53
C PRO A 158 -9.84 8.98 -7.09
N ILE A 159 -10.85 8.79 -6.25
CA ILE A 159 -10.63 8.32 -4.87
C ILE A 159 -10.17 6.87 -4.91
N VAL A 160 -9.02 6.58 -4.29
CA VAL A 160 -8.36 5.26 -4.22
C VAL A 160 -8.33 4.69 -2.79
N PHE A 161 -9.45 4.83 -2.09
CA PHE A 161 -9.56 4.53 -0.67
C PHE A 161 -9.30 3.04 -0.34
N GLY A 162 -9.74 2.13 -1.20
CA GLY A 162 -9.67 0.69 -0.96
C GLY A 162 -8.24 0.17 -0.99
N ILE A 163 -7.44 0.58 -1.98
CA ILE A 163 -6.01 0.21 -2.04
C ILE A 163 -5.22 0.85 -0.90
N PHE A 164 -5.57 2.07 -0.52
CA PHE A 164 -4.95 2.78 0.60
C PHE A 164 -5.22 2.07 1.94
N LEU A 165 -6.50 1.89 2.30
CA LEU A 165 -6.89 1.45 3.65
C LEU A 165 -7.11 -0.07 3.78
N TYR A 166 -7.65 -0.72 2.76
CA TYR A 166 -8.14 -2.10 2.85
C TYR A 166 -7.17 -3.14 2.29
N GLN A 167 -6.05 -2.76 1.69
CA GLN A 167 -5.07 -3.69 1.08
C GLN A 167 -4.57 -4.80 2.01
N GLU A 168 -4.52 -4.54 3.32
CA GLU A 168 -4.04 -5.49 4.31
C GLU A 168 -5.04 -6.62 4.59
N LEU A 169 -6.32 -6.44 4.27
CA LEU A 169 -7.36 -7.44 4.52
C LEU A 169 -7.18 -8.70 3.65
N GLY A 170 -6.44 -8.61 2.54
CA GLY A 170 -6.13 -9.76 1.70
C GLY A 170 -5.47 -10.90 2.47
N VAL A 171 -4.68 -10.59 3.52
CA VAL A 171 -4.03 -11.62 4.36
C VAL A 171 -5.01 -12.50 5.14
N LEU A 172 -6.29 -12.12 5.23
CA LEU A 172 -7.34 -12.90 5.89
C LEU A 172 -7.93 -14.01 4.99
N PHE A 173 -7.53 -14.07 3.72
CA PHE A 173 -8.10 -15.01 2.73
C PHE A 173 -7.10 -16.00 2.10
N PRO A 174 -6.03 -16.48 2.78
CA PRO A 174 -5.10 -17.40 2.17
C PRO A 174 -5.79 -18.71 1.77
N GLY A 175 -5.47 -19.21 0.58
CA GLY A 175 -6.01 -20.46 0.04
C GLY A 175 -7.46 -20.39 -0.44
N LYS A 176 -8.09 -19.21 -0.46
CA LYS A 176 -9.38 -19.02 -1.13
C LYS A 176 -9.16 -18.82 -2.64
N PRO A 177 -10.14 -19.17 -3.50
CA PRO A 177 -10.02 -18.95 -4.95
C PRO A 177 -9.83 -17.46 -5.28
N SER A 178 -8.84 -17.13 -6.12
CA SER A 178 -8.55 -15.75 -6.56
C SER A 178 -9.78 -14.99 -7.07
N PRO A 179 -10.66 -15.60 -7.92
CA PRO A 179 -11.96 -15.06 -8.30
C PRO A 179 -12.84 -14.51 -7.17
N LEU A 180 -12.91 -15.25 -6.06
CA LEU A 180 -13.73 -14.92 -4.91
C LEU A 180 -13.13 -13.73 -4.17
N ILE A 181 -11.82 -13.75 -3.92
CA ILE A 181 -11.10 -12.68 -3.22
C ILE A 181 -11.22 -11.38 -4.02
N TYR A 182 -10.93 -11.44 -5.32
CA TYR A 182 -11.07 -10.31 -6.24
C TYR A 182 -12.47 -9.72 -6.17
N SER A 183 -13.51 -10.54 -6.26
CA SER A 183 -14.90 -10.08 -6.25
C SER A 183 -15.31 -9.43 -4.92
N ILE A 184 -14.80 -9.92 -3.79
CA ILE A 184 -15.03 -9.31 -2.47
C ILE A 184 -14.46 -7.91 -2.46
N PHE A 185 -13.16 -7.76 -2.73
CA PHE A 185 -12.44 -6.49 -2.57
C PHE A 185 -12.78 -5.48 -3.65
N ARG A 186 -13.06 -5.94 -4.88
CA ARG A 186 -13.50 -5.07 -5.97
C ARG A 186 -14.82 -4.37 -5.70
N ASN A 187 -15.69 -4.96 -4.87
CA ASN A 187 -16.98 -4.38 -4.51
C ASN A 187 -17.02 -3.88 -3.06
N LEU A 188 -15.90 -3.93 -2.34
CA LEU A 188 -15.88 -3.66 -0.90
C LEU A 188 -15.97 -2.17 -0.58
N CYS A 189 -15.22 -1.36 -1.32
CA CYS A 189 -15.06 0.07 -1.07
C CYS A 189 -16.04 0.90 -1.91
N LYS A 190 -16.99 1.60 -1.28
CA LYS A 190 -17.90 2.53 -1.97
C LYS A 190 -17.23 3.84 -2.37
N LEU A 191 -16.14 4.22 -1.70
CA LEU A 191 -15.39 5.42 -2.05
C LEU A 191 -14.56 5.23 -3.32
N ASP A 192 -14.15 4.00 -3.63
CA ASP A 192 -13.40 3.69 -4.85
C ASP A 192 -14.14 4.21 -6.08
N GLN A 193 -13.45 5.04 -6.87
CA GLN A 193 -13.97 5.62 -8.09
C GLN A 193 -13.37 4.95 -9.32
N SER A 194 -14.11 4.97 -10.43
CA SER A 194 -13.65 4.42 -11.71
C SER A 194 -13.19 2.96 -11.56
N TYR A 195 -11.96 2.64 -11.97
CA TYR A 195 -11.37 1.32 -11.87
C TYR A 195 -10.55 1.11 -10.57
N ALA A 196 -10.65 2.00 -9.58
CA ALA A 196 -9.96 1.82 -8.29
C ALA A 196 -10.31 0.49 -7.62
N GLY A 197 -11.59 0.11 -7.62
CA GLY A 197 -12.03 -1.18 -7.08
C GLY A 197 -11.38 -2.38 -7.78
N VAL A 198 -11.11 -2.31 -9.09
CA VAL A 198 -10.40 -3.38 -9.81
C VAL A 198 -9.00 -3.54 -9.25
N ILE A 199 -8.26 -2.44 -9.07
CA ILE A 199 -6.90 -2.49 -8.54
C ILE A 199 -6.89 -2.91 -7.05
N THR A 200 -7.83 -2.44 -6.24
CA THR A 200 -8.05 -2.91 -4.85
C THR A 200 -8.28 -4.42 -4.81
N GLY A 201 -9.10 -4.95 -5.74
CA GLY A 201 -9.36 -6.38 -5.88
C GLY A 201 -8.12 -7.18 -6.25
N LEU A 202 -7.34 -6.70 -7.21
CA LEU A 202 -6.12 -7.37 -7.67
C LEU A 202 -5.05 -7.40 -6.58
N THR A 203 -4.79 -6.27 -5.94
CA THR A 203 -3.77 -6.13 -4.88
C THR A 203 -4.09 -7.01 -3.67
N ASN A 204 -5.33 -7.02 -3.18
CA ASN A 204 -5.74 -7.90 -2.08
C ASN A 204 -5.66 -9.39 -2.46
N THR A 205 -5.92 -9.73 -3.72
CA THR A 205 -5.81 -11.12 -4.18
C THR A 205 -4.36 -11.57 -4.26
N LEU A 206 -3.46 -10.70 -4.74
CA LEU A 206 -2.01 -10.95 -4.69
C LEU A 206 -1.51 -11.06 -3.25
N MET A 207 -2.03 -10.23 -2.33
CA MET A 207 -1.71 -10.30 -0.91
C MET A 207 -2.10 -11.66 -0.31
N ALA A 208 -3.31 -12.15 -0.61
CA ALA A 208 -3.77 -13.47 -0.19
C ALA A 208 -2.93 -14.61 -0.79
N ALA A 209 -2.50 -14.47 -2.04
CA ALA A 209 -1.62 -15.43 -2.70
C ALA A 209 -0.21 -15.44 -2.06
N ALA A 210 0.34 -14.28 -1.72
CA ALA A 210 1.64 -14.13 -1.06
C ALA A 210 1.66 -14.84 0.31
N MET A 211 0.56 -14.78 1.06
CA MET A 211 0.40 -15.54 2.30
C MET A 211 0.54 -17.06 2.12
N GLY A 212 0.27 -17.59 0.91
CA GLY A 212 0.42 -19.00 0.58
C GLY A 212 1.85 -19.43 0.27
N VAL A 213 2.81 -18.50 0.20
CA VAL A 213 4.19 -18.81 -0.20
C VAL A 213 5.01 -19.25 1.00
N GLU A 214 5.21 -20.56 1.13
CA GLU A 214 5.99 -21.16 2.23
C GLU A 214 7.51 -21.08 2.04
N ARG A 215 7.99 -20.98 0.79
CA ARG A 215 9.43 -21.09 0.44
C ARG A 215 9.84 -19.99 -0.54
N PRO A 216 9.93 -18.74 -0.07
CA PRO A 216 10.23 -17.58 -0.91
C PRO A 216 11.66 -17.60 -1.50
N GLU A 217 12.54 -18.47 -1.02
CA GLU A 217 13.89 -18.66 -1.56
C GLU A 217 13.93 -19.41 -2.91
N ARG A 218 12.82 -20.07 -3.28
CA ARG A 218 12.75 -20.93 -4.48
C ARG A 218 12.44 -20.18 -5.76
N GLN A 219 11.89 -18.97 -5.66
CA GLN A 219 11.48 -18.15 -6.78
C GLN A 219 11.76 -16.69 -6.41
N SER A 220 12.23 -15.87 -7.34
CA SER A 220 12.35 -14.43 -7.08
C SER A 220 10.97 -13.82 -6.88
N PHE A 221 10.86 -12.77 -6.06
CA PHE A 221 9.61 -12.03 -5.93
C PHE A 221 9.09 -11.53 -7.29
N ALA A 222 9.98 -11.07 -8.18
CA ALA A 222 9.57 -10.59 -9.49
C ALA A 222 8.99 -11.68 -10.39
N ASP A 223 9.57 -12.89 -10.39
CA ASP A 223 9.01 -14.02 -11.13
C ASP A 223 7.65 -14.44 -10.56
N TRP A 224 7.54 -14.53 -9.23
CA TRP A 224 6.28 -14.85 -8.56
C TRP A 224 5.20 -13.82 -8.86
N PHE A 225 5.53 -12.53 -8.76
CA PHE A 225 4.59 -11.43 -9.00
C PHE A 225 4.13 -11.43 -10.46
N ARG A 226 5.05 -11.61 -11.41
CA ARG A 226 4.73 -11.73 -12.85
C ARG A 226 3.74 -12.87 -13.09
N ASP A 227 4.05 -14.05 -12.60
CA ASP A 227 3.28 -15.26 -12.88
C ASP A 227 1.89 -15.17 -12.19
N SER A 228 1.86 -14.73 -10.92
CA SER A 228 0.62 -14.58 -10.15
C SER A 228 -0.30 -13.50 -10.71
N ALA A 229 0.25 -12.35 -11.13
CA ALA A 229 -0.54 -11.28 -11.75
C ALA A 229 -1.11 -11.73 -13.10
N ALA A 230 -0.33 -12.46 -13.90
CA ALA A 230 -0.78 -12.97 -15.20
C ALA A 230 -1.89 -14.03 -15.05
N GLU A 231 -1.74 -14.95 -14.10
CA GLU A 231 -2.77 -15.95 -13.76
C GLU A 231 -4.04 -15.28 -13.26
N LEU A 232 -3.92 -14.37 -12.29
CA LEU A 232 -5.05 -13.63 -11.73
C LEU A 232 -5.83 -12.88 -12.80
N LEU A 233 -5.15 -12.10 -13.65
CA LEU A 233 -5.78 -11.35 -14.74
C LEU A 233 -6.48 -12.27 -15.75
N ALA A 234 -5.95 -13.48 -15.98
CA ALA A 234 -6.61 -14.47 -16.82
C ALA A 234 -7.87 -15.03 -16.17
N GLU A 235 -7.83 -15.38 -14.87
CA GLU A 235 -8.97 -15.92 -14.13
C GLU A 235 -10.12 -14.89 -14.02
N VAL A 236 -9.81 -13.65 -13.63
CA VAL A 236 -10.84 -12.60 -13.47
C VAL A 236 -11.39 -12.14 -14.80
N GLY A 237 -10.58 -12.15 -15.86
CA GLY A 237 -11.03 -11.85 -17.23
C GLY A 237 -12.05 -12.86 -17.75
N GLN A 238 -11.86 -14.15 -17.44
CA GLN A 238 -12.83 -15.19 -17.81
C GLN A 238 -14.19 -15.01 -17.10
N LEU A 239 -14.18 -14.51 -15.86
CA LEU A 239 -15.41 -14.26 -15.10
C LEU A 239 -16.15 -13.02 -15.57
N ALA A 240 -15.41 -11.95 -15.88
CA ALA A 240 -15.99 -10.69 -16.31
C ALA A 240 -16.64 -10.79 -17.70
N GLY A 241 -16.20 -11.73 -18.55
CA GLY A 241 -16.77 -11.95 -19.87
C GLY A 241 -16.67 -10.71 -20.78
N GLU A 242 -17.74 -10.42 -21.54
CA GLU A 242 -17.83 -9.26 -22.44
C GLU A 242 -18.39 -8.00 -21.76
N SER A 243 -18.30 -7.90 -20.43
CA SER A 243 -18.71 -6.67 -19.70
C SER A 243 -17.69 -5.53 -19.87
N GLU A 244 -18.07 -4.30 -19.52
CA GLU A 244 -17.13 -3.16 -19.44
C GLU A 244 -15.92 -3.48 -18.54
N ASP A 245 -16.12 -4.24 -17.46
CA ASP A 245 -15.03 -4.74 -16.62
C ASP A 245 -14.13 -5.72 -17.39
N GLY A 246 -14.71 -6.59 -18.21
CA GLY A 246 -13.98 -7.53 -19.05
C GLY A 246 -13.09 -6.85 -20.10
N GLU A 247 -13.60 -5.77 -20.71
CA GLU A 247 -12.80 -4.92 -21.60
C GLU A 247 -11.64 -4.25 -20.84
N PHE A 248 -11.91 -3.70 -19.65
CA PHE A 248 -10.87 -3.08 -18.83
C PHE A 248 -9.81 -4.09 -18.38
N ILE A 249 -10.20 -5.30 -17.92
CA ILE A 249 -9.28 -6.37 -17.52
C ILE A 249 -8.43 -6.81 -18.72
N THR A 250 -9.02 -6.92 -19.91
CA THR A 250 -8.28 -7.26 -21.14
C THR A 250 -7.23 -6.20 -21.45
N ARG A 251 -7.59 -4.92 -21.34
CA ARG A 251 -6.64 -3.81 -21.50
C ARG A 251 -5.56 -3.85 -20.42
N LEU A 252 -5.92 -4.12 -19.16
CA LEU A 252 -5.00 -4.20 -18.04
C LEU A 252 -3.99 -5.34 -18.21
N LYS A 253 -4.38 -6.46 -18.81
CA LYS A 253 -3.47 -7.55 -19.17
C LYS A 253 -2.40 -7.11 -20.17
N ASN A 254 -2.79 -6.34 -21.19
CA ASN A 254 -1.84 -5.79 -22.16
C ASN A 254 -0.89 -4.79 -21.50
N ILE A 255 -1.43 -3.88 -20.69
CA ILE A 255 -0.64 -2.90 -19.91
C ILE A 255 0.36 -3.61 -19.00
N THR A 256 -0.09 -4.65 -18.28
CA THR A 256 0.77 -5.44 -17.39
C THR A 256 1.93 -6.07 -18.17
N SER A 257 1.65 -6.63 -19.34
CA SER A 257 2.68 -7.25 -20.19
C SER A 257 3.70 -6.22 -20.70
N GLU A 258 3.24 -5.04 -21.09
CA GLU A 258 4.12 -3.96 -21.57
C GLU A 258 4.93 -3.32 -20.45
N MET A 259 4.39 -3.20 -19.24
CA MET A 259 5.15 -2.73 -18.07
C MET A 259 6.19 -3.74 -17.63
N GLN A 260 5.88 -5.04 -17.68
CA GLN A 260 6.87 -6.11 -17.45
C GLN A 260 8.00 -6.02 -18.48
N LYS A 261 7.66 -5.83 -19.75
CA LYS A 261 8.64 -5.66 -20.81
C LYS A 261 9.49 -4.40 -20.61
N LEU A 262 8.88 -3.27 -20.27
CA LEU A 262 9.60 -2.01 -19.98
C LEU A 262 10.64 -2.21 -18.87
N GLY A 263 10.24 -2.80 -17.74
CA GLY A 263 11.15 -3.09 -16.64
C GLY A 263 12.26 -4.07 -17.03
N GLY A 264 11.92 -5.15 -17.75
CA GLY A 264 12.88 -6.15 -18.22
C GLY A 264 13.89 -5.61 -19.25
N ASP A 265 13.43 -4.83 -20.22
CA ASP A 265 14.28 -4.22 -21.26
C ASP A 265 15.30 -3.23 -20.64
N LEU A 266 14.92 -2.61 -19.51
CA LEU A 266 15.74 -1.64 -18.79
C LEU A 266 16.52 -2.23 -17.62
N GLN A 267 16.44 -3.54 -17.34
CA GLN A 267 17.05 -4.16 -16.14
C GLN A 267 18.56 -3.90 -16.00
N ASN A 268 19.27 -3.69 -17.12
CA ASN A 268 20.71 -3.38 -17.13
C ASN A 268 21.03 -1.88 -17.23
N ALA A 269 20.01 -1.02 -17.31
CA ALA A 269 20.16 0.43 -17.28
C ALA A 269 20.38 0.94 -15.83
N SER A 270 20.90 2.16 -15.68
CA SER A 270 20.98 2.80 -14.37
C SER A 270 19.58 3.06 -13.80
N GLU A 271 19.47 3.08 -12.47
CA GLU A 271 18.20 3.34 -11.75
C GLU A 271 17.60 4.69 -12.20
N LEU A 272 18.44 5.72 -12.37
CA LEU A 272 18.02 7.04 -12.88
C LEU A 272 17.46 6.98 -14.30
N ASN A 273 18.08 6.19 -15.20
CA ASN A 273 17.57 6.02 -16.56
C ASN A 273 16.21 5.31 -16.54
N PHE A 274 16.05 4.30 -15.67
CA PHE A 274 14.78 3.60 -15.51
C PHE A 274 13.66 4.55 -15.05
N VAL A 275 13.84 5.30 -13.96
CA VAL A 275 12.78 6.20 -13.46
C VAL A 275 12.47 7.34 -14.44
N THR A 276 13.46 7.79 -15.20
CA THR A 276 13.27 8.80 -16.26
C THR A 276 12.44 8.24 -17.41
N GLU A 277 12.72 7.02 -17.86
CA GLU A 277 11.96 6.38 -18.94
C GLU A 277 10.56 5.97 -18.49
N LEU A 278 10.42 5.47 -17.25
CA LEU A 278 9.13 5.17 -16.64
C LEU A 278 8.26 6.42 -16.59
N LYS A 279 8.81 7.54 -16.09
CA LYS A 279 8.13 8.84 -16.13
C LYS A 279 7.74 9.21 -17.56
N HIS A 280 8.67 9.17 -18.51
CA HIS A 280 8.40 9.58 -19.88
C HIS A 280 7.24 8.80 -20.50
N ARG A 281 7.24 7.46 -20.38
CA ARG A 281 6.25 6.59 -21.02
C ARG A 281 4.93 6.44 -20.28
N VAL A 282 4.97 6.43 -18.95
CA VAL A 282 3.80 6.12 -18.12
C VAL A 282 3.18 7.39 -17.56
N TYR A 283 4.02 8.33 -17.13
CA TYR A 283 3.57 9.53 -16.46
C TYR A 283 3.33 10.71 -17.43
N ASP A 284 4.28 11.04 -18.32
CA ASP A 284 4.18 12.19 -19.25
C ASP A 284 3.40 11.91 -20.53
N HIS A 285 3.69 10.78 -21.18
CA HIS A 285 3.19 10.43 -22.51
C HIS A 285 2.55 9.04 -22.51
N SER A 286 1.62 8.81 -21.59
CA SER A 286 0.79 7.60 -21.62
C SER A 286 -0.09 7.61 -22.88
N ASP A 287 0.45 7.12 -24.00
CA ASP A 287 -0.33 6.79 -25.22
C ASP A 287 -1.45 5.77 -24.90
N TRP A 288 -1.29 5.08 -23.77
CA TRP A 288 -2.25 4.17 -23.20
C TRP A 288 -3.53 4.86 -22.76
N PHE A 289 -3.53 6.14 -22.37
CA PHE A 289 -4.70 6.83 -21.79
C PHE A 289 -4.75 8.31 -22.19
N ASN A 290 -5.89 8.72 -22.76
CA ASN A 290 -6.24 10.11 -22.99
C ASN A 290 -7.57 10.40 -22.27
N PRO A 291 -7.60 11.28 -21.25
CA PRO A 291 -6.51 12.14 -20.77
C PRO A 291 -5.44 11.38 -19.95
N ARG A 292 -4.30 12.06 -19.73
CA ARG A 292 -3.15 11.62 -18.94
C ARG A 292 -3.55 11.17 -17.53
N LEU A 293 -3.00 10.06 -17.05
CA LEU A 293 -3.19 9.57 -15.68
C LEU A 293 -2.66 10.58 -14.65
N LYS A 294 -3.38 10.76 -13.55
CA LYS A 294 -3.03 11.69 -12.47
C LYS A 294 -2.20 11.01 -11.39
N ASN A 295 -1.66 11.80 -10.45
CA ASN A 295 -0.73 11.31 -9.43
C ASN A 295 -1.27 10.16 -8.59
N PHE A 296 -2.54 10.22 -8.20
CA PHE A 296 -3.20 9.22 -7.37
C PHE A 296 -4.05 8.24 -8.20
N ASP A 297 -3.74 8.10 -9.49
CA ASP A 297 -4.49 7.20 -10.36
C ASP A 297 -4.13 5.74 -10.03
N PRO A 298 -5.09 4.89 -9.67
CA PRO A 298 -4.78 3.53 -9.21
C PRO A 298 -4.17 2.67 -10.33
N LEU A 299 -4.40 3.02 -11.59
CA LEU A 299 -3.74 2.36 -12.69
C LEU A 299 -2.27 2.77 -12.83
N LEU A 300 -1.95 4.04 -12.54
CA LEU A 300 -0.56 4.48 -12.46
C LEU A 300 0.19 3.66 -11.41
N PHE A 301 -0.42 3.43 -10.24
CA PHE A 301 0.15 2.62 -9.18
C PHE A 301 0.47 1.20 -9.68
N TRP A 302 -0.51 0.55 -10.33
CA TRP A 302 -0.32 -0.78 -10.90
C TRP A 302 0.80 -0.81 -11.94
N MET A 303 0.81 0.15 -12.87
CA MET A 303 1.83 0.23 -13.92
C MET A 303 3.23 0.38 -13.34
N GLN A 304 3.39 1.27 -12.36
CA GLN A 304 4.65 1.52 -11.68
C GLN A 304 5.12 0.29 -10.90
N MET A 305 4.24 -0.34 -10.11
CA MET A 305 4.59 -1.56 -9.36
C MET A 305 5.06 -2.69 -10.27
N VAL A 306 4.36 -2.91 -11.39
CA VAL A 306 4.70 -3.96 -12.37
C VAL A 306 6.06 -3.68 -13.01
N ALA A 307 6.29 -2.45 -13.49
CA ALA A 307 7.53 -2.08 -14.15
C ALA A 307 8.73 -2.10 -13.19
N ALA A 308 8.57 -1.54 -11.98
CA ALA A 308 9.61 -1.50 -10.96
C ALA A 308 9.98 -2.90 -10.47
N THR A 309 9.00 -3.79 -10.29
CA THR A 309 9.23 -5.19 -9.91
C THR A 309 10.01 -5.93 -11.01
N ALA A 310 9.65 -5.73 -12.28
CA ALA A 310 10.38 -6.32 -13.41
C ALA A 310 11.81 -5.77 -13.54
N TYR A 311 12.01 -4.47 -13.31
CA TYR A 311 13.32 -3.84 -13.29
C TYR A 311 14.20 -4.36 -12.14
N GLY A 312 13.65 -4.43 -10.92
CA GLY A 312 14.38 -4.94 -9.75
C GLY A 312 14.77 -6.42 -9.86
N GLY A 313 13.97 -7.22 -10.55
CA GLY A 313 14.25 -8.64 -10.79
C GLY A 313 14.45 -9.42 -9.50
N SER A 314 15.69 -9.87 -9.23
CA SER A 314 16.02 -10.57 -7.98
C SER A 314 16.19 -9.66 -6.77
N ASP A 315 16.25 -8.34 -6.95
CA ASP A 315 16.35 -7.34 -5.88
C ASP A 315 15.00 -6.62 -5.67
N PRO A 316 14.12 -7.14 -4.80
CA PRO A 316 12.84 -6.48 -4.49
C PRO A 316 13.02 -5.13 -3.80
N ILE A 317 14.17 -4.86 -3.18
CA ILE A 317 14.44 -3.57 -2.52
C ILE A 317 14.76 -2.51 -3.56
N CYS A 318 15.43 -2.89 -4.66
CA CYS A 318 15.58 -2.02 -5.84
C CYS A 318 14.23 -1.52 -6.35
N ALA A 319 13.22 -2.40 -6.43
CA ALA A 319 11.87 -2.01 -6.86
C ALA A 319 11.27 -0.92 -5.96
N LEU A 320 11.41 -1.03 -4.63
CA LEU A 320 10.96 0.02 -3.70
C LEU A 320 11.72 1.33 -3.87
N ARG A 321 13.06 1.29 -4.03
CA ARG A 321 13.89 2.49 -4.23
C ARG A 321 13.50 3.26 -5.49
N VAL A 322 13.32 2.56 -6.62
CA VAL A 322 12.96 3.23 -7.88
C VAL A 322 11.53 3.76 -7.86
N LEU A 323 10.61 3.12 -7.13
CA LEU A 323 9.27 3.67 -6.90
C LEU A 323 9.30 4.94 -6.07
N ALA A 324 10.05 4.96 -4.96
CA ALA A 324 10.22 6.15 -4.11
C ALA A 324 10.88 7.33 -4.86
N ALA A 325 11.65 7.05 -5.91
CA ALA A 325 12.25 8.06 -6.80
C ALA A 325 11.36 8.47 -7.99
N SER A 326 10.24 7.78 -8.22
CA SER A 326 9.41 7.97 -9.42
C SER A 326 8.49 9.20 -9.31
N ALA A 327 8.02 9.65 -10.47
CA ALA A 327 6.95 10.66 -10.54
C ALA A 327 5.61 10.07 -10.07
N GLY A 328 4.73 10.92 -9.54
CA GLY A 328 3.45 10.53 -8.95
C GLY A 328 3.53 10.42 -7.43
N ASP A 329 2.69 9.54 -6.90
CA ASP A 329 2.55 9.26 -5.48
C ASP A 329 3.69 8.35 -4.99
N ALA A 330 4.68 8.97 -4.34
CA ALA A 330 5.99 8.36 -4.12
C ALA A 330 6.09 7.60 -2.80
N ASP A 331 5.15 7.76 -1.86
CA ASP A 331 5.04 7.03 -0.59
C ASP A 331 3.98 5.91 -0.67
N THR A 332 2.82 6.17 -1.28
CA THR A 332 1.74 5.16 -1.36
C THR A 332 2.14 3.97 -2.20
N VAL A 333 2.73 4.19 -3.39
CA VAL A 333 3.03 3.10 -4.31
C VAL A 333 4.10 2.15 -3.76
N PRO A 334 5.25 2.62 -3.22
CA PRO A 334 6.17 1.73 -2.52
C PRO A 334 5.58 1.14 -1.24
N SER A 335 4.68 1.82 -0.53
CA SER A 335 4.01 1.28 0.66
C SER A 335 3.13 0.07 0.34
N VAL A 336 2.37 0.14 -0.76
CA VAL A 336 1.57 -0.97 -1.26
C VAL A 336 2.46 -2.14 -1.70
N LEU A 337 3.47 -1.88 -2.53
CA LEU A 337 4.37 -2.94 -2.99
C LEU A 337 5.18 -3.53 -1.83
N GLY A 338 5.61 -2.70 -0.89
CA GLY A 338 6.32 -3.08 0.32
C GLY A 338 5.49 -4.03 1.17
N SER A 339 4.21 -3.74 1.35
CA SER A 339 3.28 -4.64 2.04
C SER A 339 3.23 -6.01 1.35
N LEU A 340 3.19 -6.05 0.02
CA LEU A 340 3.17 -7.31 -0.74
C LEU A 340 4.49 -8.09 -0.67
N ILE A 341 5.64 -7.40 -0.78
CA ILE A 341 6.98 -7.98 -0.62
C ILE A 341 7.12 -8.57 0.80
N GLY A 342 6.72 -7.79 1.80
CA GLY A 342 6.72 -8.19 3.20
C GLY A 342 5.88 -9.44 3.45
N THR A 343 4.69 -9.51 2.87
CA THR A 343 3.87 -10.73 2.91
C THR A 343 4.50 -11.89 2.16
N TYR A 344 5.13 -11.66 1.00
CA TYR A 344 5.76 -12.74 0.24
C TYR A 344 6.91 -13.40 1.00
N TYR A 345 7.80 -12.60 1.59
CA TYR A 345 8.96 -13.12 2.32
C TYR A 345 8.61 -13.53 3.75
N GLY A 346 7.83 -12.70 4.47
CA GLY A 346 7.70 -12.79 5.93
C GLY A 346 8.86 -12.09 6.64
N LEU A 347 8.65 -11.69 7.90
CA LEU A 347 9.58 -10.85 8.65
C LEU A 347 10.98 -11.46 8.76
N ARG A 348 11.08 -12.73 9.15
CA ARG A 348 12.37 -13.42 9.33
C ARG A 348 13.22 -13.39 8.07
N GLU A 349 12.57 -13.63 6.93
CA GLU A 349 13.26 -13.81 5.67
C GLU A 349 13.64 -12.43 5.10
N MET A 350 12.83 -11.40 5.35
CA MET A 350 13.15 -10.01 5.05
C MET A 350 14.45 -9.54 5.71
N PHE A 351 14.67 -9.87 7.00
CA PHE A 351 15.94 -9.58 7.69
C PHE A 351 17.14 -10.39 7.16
N SER A 352 16.88 -11.42 6.37
CA SER A 352 17.90 -12.28 5.73
C SER A 352 18.24 -11.87 4.30
N LEU A 353 17.48 -10.96 3.67
CA LEU A 353 17.77 -10.37 2.35
C LEU A 353 19.08 -9.54 2.30
N ARG A 354 19.90 -9.61 3.36
CA ARG A 354 21.23 -8.97 3.55
C ARG A 354 22.23 -9.24 2.42
N SER A 355 22.00 -10.24 1.58
CA SER A 355 22.87 -10.52 0.44
C SER A 355 22.79 -9.46 -0.67
N LEU A 356 21.82 -8.55 -0.63
CA LEU A 356 21.56 -7.55 -1.69
C LEU A 356 21.74 -6.09 -1.21
N ASP A 357 21.43 -5.77 0.05
CA ASP A 357 21.80 -4.50 0.71
C ASP A 357 22.10 -4.75 2.19
N LEU A 358 23.36 -4.53 2.60
CA LEU A 358 23.81 -4.76 3.99
C LEU A 358 23.08 -3.87 5.02
N ARG A 359 22.35 -2.84 4.59
CA ARG A 359 21.70 -1.87 5.46
C ARG A 359 20.19 -2.07 5.60
N PHE A 360 19.56 -2.86 4.74
CA PHE A 360 18.09 -2.94 4.72
C PHE A 360 17.49 -3.36 6.07
N GLY A 361 18.07 -4.37 6.72
CA GLY A 361 17.64 -4.77 8.06
C GLY A 361 17.82 -3.68 9.12
N ASP A 362 18.89 -2.88 9.04
CA ASP A 362 19.11 -1.75 9.96
C ASP A 362 18.10 -0.62 9.70
N GLU A 363 17.74 -0.36 8.45
CA GLU A 363 16.72 0.63 8.09
C GLU A 363 15.31 0.18 8.54
N LEU A 364 14.96 -1.09 8.41
CA LEU A 364 13.71 -1.65 8.95
C LEU A 364 13.60 -1.44 10.47
N MET A 365 14.70 -1.59 11.20
CA MET A 365 14.70 -1.35 12.66
C MET A 365 14.43 0.12 13.01
N LYS A 366 14.84 1.08 12.17
CA LYS A 366 14.55 2.50 12.40
C LYS A 366 13.07 2.80 12.20
N VAL A 367 12.45 2.23 11.17
CA VAL A 367 11.00 2.33 10.96
C VAL A 367 10.27 1.69 12.13
N GLN A 368 10.69 0.50 12.58
CA GLN A 368 10.09 -0.15 13.75
C GLN A 368 10.20 0.72 15.02
N ASP A 369 11.35 1.35 15.25
CA ASP A 369 11.58 2.26 16.38
C ASP A 369 10.64 3.47 16.32
N TYR A 370 10.47 4.06 15.14
CA TYR A 370 9.49 5.13 14.91
C TYR A 370 8.05 4.67 15.19
N LEU A 371 7.63 3.53 14.62
CA LEU A 371 6.28 2.99 14.79
C LEU A 371 5.98 2.68 16.26
N ASN A 372 6.94 2.10 16.98
CA ASN A 372 6.79 1.81 18.41
C ASN A 372 6.71 3.12 19.22
N THR A 373 7.66 4.03 19.00
CA THR A 373 7.80 5.22 19.85
C THR A 373 6.69 6.23 19.65
N LEU A 374 6.27 6.48 18.41
CA LEU A 374 5.28 7.54 18.11
C LEU A 374 3.88 6.99 17.84
N LEU A 375 3.77 5.87 17.14
CA LEU A 375 2.48 5.24 16.83
C LEU A 375 2.09 4.17 17.84
N GLY A 376 2.93 3.86 18.85
CA GLY A 376 2.62 2.87 19.90
C GLY A 376 2.41 1.46 19.35
N VAL A 377 3.06 1.13 18.22
CA VAL A 377 2.83 -0.12 17.50
C VAL A 377 3.73 -1.21 18.06
N ASN A 378 3.09 -2.29 18.52
CA ASN A 378 3.76 -3.54 18.82
C ASN A 378 3.44 -4.55 17.72
N LEU A 379 4.41 -4.84 16.84
CA LEU A 379 4.22 -5.77 15.71
C LEU A 379 3.67 -7.14 16.14
N LEU A 380 4.05 -7.62 17.32
CA LEU A 380 3.57 -8.91 17.85
C LEU A 380 2.06 -8.86 18.19
N GLU A 381 1.60 -7.73 18.74
CA GLU A 381 0.19 -7.53 19.07
C GLU A 381 -0.64 -7.30 17.81
N GLU A 382 -0.11 -6.56 16.84
CA GLU A 382 -0.77 -6.38 15.55
C GLU A 382 -0.84 -7.70 14.77
N SER A 383 0.21 -8.53 14.77
CA SER A 383 0.16 -9.85 14.13
C SER A 383 -0.84 -10.79 14.81
N GLU A 384 -1.00 -10.69 16.13
CA GLU A 384 -2.04 -11.41 16.88
C GLU A 384 -3.46 -10.89 16.55
N LEU A 385 -3.62 -9.57 16.37
CA LEU A 385 -4.88 -8.96 15.93
C LEU A 385 -5.34 -9.55 14.59
N PHE A 386 -4.46 -9.57 13.60
CA PHE A 386 -4.76 -10.15 12.29
C PHE A 386 -4.97 -11.66 12.35
N TRP A 387 -4.26 -12.38 13.22
CA TRP A 387 -4.51 -13.82 13.41
C TRP A 387 -5.92 -14.10 13.93
N LYS A 388 -6.38 -13.33 14.93
CA LYS A 388 -7.76 -13.42 15.43
C LYS A 388 -8.77 -13.03 14.36
N ALA A 389 -8.49 -11.97 13.59
CA ALA A 389 -9.31 -11.59 12.44
C ALA A 389 -9.43 -12.73 11.43
N TYR A 390 -8.32 -13.38 11.09
CA TYR A 390 -8.27 -14.51 10.18
C TYR A 390 -9.10 -15.69 10.71
N GLN A 391 -8.95 -16.03 11.99
CA GLN A 391 -9.73 -17.10 12.62
C GLN A 391 -11.23 -16.81 12.55
N LEU A 392 -11.65 -15.61 12.94
CA LEU A 392 -13.06 -15.22 12.90
C LEU A 392 -13.62 -15.20 11.48
N GLN A 393 -12.89 -14.59 10.54
CA GLN A 393 -13.28 -14.49 9.11
C GLN A 393 -13.46 -15.87 8.47
N ASN A 394 -12.73 -16.88 8.94
CA ASN A 394 -12.75 -18.24 8.39
C ASN A 394 -13.53 -19.24 9.26
N GLY A 395 -14.23 -18.80 10.30
CA GLY A 395 -15.02 -19.66 11.18
C GLY A 395 -14.18 -20.67 11.97
N LEU A 396 -12.96 -20.29 12.36
CA LEU A 396 -12.00 -21.08 13.14
C LEU A 396 -11.94 -20.69 14.63
N ALA A 397 -12.67 -19.64 15.01
CA ALA A 397 -12.68 -19.05 16.35
C ALA A 397 -13.70 -19.71 17.29
#